data_AF-A0A9P6JGK4-F1
#
_entry.id   AF-A0A9P6JGK4-F1
#
_cell.length_a   1.000
_cell.length_b   1.000
_cell.length_c   1.000
_cell.angle_alpha   90.00
_cell.angle_beta   90.00
_cell.angle_gamma   90.00
#
_symmetry.space_group_name_H-M   'P 1'
#
loop_
_entity.id
_entity.type
_entity.pdbx_description
1 polymer ?
#
loop_
_entity_poly.entity_id
_entity_poly.type
_entity_poly.pdbx_seq_one_letter_code
_entity_poly.pdbx_strand_id
1 'polypeptide(L)' 'MRADGVLRLILNVSIFPGMNVVVTGDKYVRFIGIEEGKPIPFLLKVKDAAMAGEVVGGIQRATDRQLRAGGSRD' A
#
# COMPACT_ATOMS: atom_id res chain seq x y z
N MET A 1 -9.40 -2.20 -0.29
CA MET A 1 -10.18 -1.63 0.82
C MET A 1 -11.66 -1.58 0.44
N ARG A 2 -12.55 -1.83 1.41
CA ARG A 2 -14.00 -1.72 1.24
C ARG A 2 -14.56 -0.73 2.27
N ALA A 3 -15.62 -0.01 1.91
CA ALA A 3 -16.31 0.88 2.83
C ALA A 3 -17.18 0.09 3.82
N ASP A 4 -17.19 0.52 5.08
CA ASP A 4 -18.01 -0.10 6.13
C ASP A 4 -19.52 0.07 5.85
N GLY A 5 -20.32 -0.88 6.34
CA GLY A 5 -21.79 -0.89 6.20
C GLY A 5 -22.31 -1.28 4.81
N VAL A 6 -21.60 -0.94 3.74
CA VAL A 6 -22.04 -1.19 2.35
C VAL A 6 -21.11 -2.12 1.55
N LEU A 7 -19.94 -2.47 2.09
CA LEU A 7 -18.91 -3.35 1.49
C LEU A 7 -18.45 -2.95 0.08
N ARG A 8 -18.72 -1.71 -0.34
CA ARG A 8 -18.32 -1.18 -1.66
C ARG A 8 -16.80 -1.12 -1.77
N LEU A 9 -16.24 -1.60 -2.88
CA LEU A 9 -14.80 -1.49 -3.16
C LEU A 9 -14.42 -0.02 -3.39
N ILE A 10 -13.42 0.47 -2.66
CA ILE A 10 -12.99 1.89 -2.72
C ILE A 10 -11.50 2.08 -3.00
N LEU A 11 -10.70 1.02 -2.90
CA LEU A 11 -9.29 1.03 -3.27
C LEU A 11 -8.88 -0.38 -3.64
N ASN A 12 -8.35 -0.55 -4.86
CA ASN A 12 -7.88 -1.84 -5.35
C ASN A 12 -6.62 -1.66 -6.18
N VAL A 13 -5.50 -1.43 -5.49
CA VAL A 13 -4.20 -1.22 -6.11
C VAL A 13 -3.28 -2.40 -5.79
N SER A 14 -2.56 -2.87 -6.81
CA SER A 14 -1.52 -3.89 -6.62
C SER A 14 -0.35 -3.31 -5.85
N ILE A 15 0.23 -4.11 -4.94
CA ILE A 15 1.55 -3.82 -4.40
C ILE A 15 2.58 -4.26 -5.45
N PHE A 16 3.59 -3.43 -5.69
CA PHE A 16 4.64 -3.68 -6.67
C PHE A 16 6.03 -3.31 -6.13
N PRO A 17 7.11 -3.91 -6.66
CA PRO A 17 8.46 -3.54 -6.29
C PRO A 17 8.79 -2.08 -6.57
N GLY A 18 9.37 -1.38 -5.59
CA GLY A 18 9.67 0.04 -5.69
C GLY A 18 8.48 0.97 -5.42
N MET A 19 7.33 0.45 -4.97
CA MET A 19 6.21 1.28 -4.52
C MET A 19 6.64 2.19 -3.36
N ASN A 20 6.60 3.51 -3.57
CA ASN A 20 6.95 4.49 -2.56
C ASN A 20 5.82 4.60 -1.53
N VAL A 21 6.11 4.23 -0.27
CA VAL A 21 5.15 4.28 0.85
C VAL A 21 5.83 4.95 2.03
N VAL A 22 5.28 6.07 2.49
CA VAL A 22 5.88 6.91 3.51
C VAL A 22 4.86 7.27 4.58
N VAL A 23 5.23 7.10 5.85
CA VAL A 23 4.45 7.65 6.96
C VAL A 23 4.70 9.16 7.02
N THR A 24 3.65 9.97 6.98
CA THR A 24 3.73 11.43 7.11
C THR A 24 2.94 11.91 8.32
N GLY A 25 3.62 12.49 9.31
CA GLY A 25 3.03 12.72 10.64
C GLY A 25 2.71 11.39 11.34
N ASP A 26 1.87 11.43 12.37
CA ASP A 26 1.70 10.24 13.23
C ASP A 26 0.65 9.26 12.71
N LYS A 27 -0.25 9.67 11.80
CA LYS A 27 -1.46 8.89 11.47
C LYS A 27 -1.77 8.81 9.98
N TYR A 28 -0.85 9.26 9.13
CA TYR A 28 -1.07 9.27 7.69
C TYR A 28 0.01 8.49 6.97
N VAL A 29 -0.40 7.68 5.99
CA VAL A 29 0.46 6.94 5.09
C VAL A 29 0.22 7.45 3.68
N ARG A 30 1.25 7.99 3.05
CA ARG A 30 1.24 8.39 1.63
C ARG A 30 1.80 7.27 0.79
N PHE A 31 1.15 6.99 -0.33
CA PHE A 31 1.68 6.04 -1.31
C PHE A 31 1.19 6.35 -2.73
N ILE A 32 1.84 5.76 -3.72
CA ILE A 32 1.43 5.85 -5.13
C ILE A 32 0.88 4.49 -5.56
N GLY A 33 -0.38 4.46 -5.97
CA GLY A 33 -0.97 3.31 -6.64
C GLY A 33 -0.97 3.49 -8.15
N ILE A 34 -1.17 2.41 -8.90
CA ILE A 34 -1.37 2.47 -10.36
C ILE A 34 -2.84 2.13 -10.63
N GLU A 35 -3.58 3.07 -11.20
CA GLU A 35 -4.96 2.89 -11.65
C GLU A 35 -5.07 3.29 -13.12
N GLU A 36 -5.69 2.43 -13.95
CA GLU A 36 -5.83 2.67 -15.39
C GLU A 36 -4.49 3.03 -16.09
N GLY A 37 -3.39 2.42 -15.62
CA GLY A 37 -2.04 2.67 -16.14
C GLY A 37 -1.40 3.99 -15.69
N LYS A 38 -2.05 4.77 -14.81
CA LYS A 38 -1.56 6.05 -14.32
C LYS A 38 -1.17 5.98 -12.84
N PRO A 39 -0.07 6.63 -12.44
CA PRO A 39 0.29 6.75 -11.03
C PRO A 39 -0.66 7.74 -10.33
N ILE A 40 -1.36 7.28 -9.31
CA ILE A 40 -2.29 8.08 -8.51
C ILE A 40 -1.76 8.18 -7.07
N PRO A 41 -1.60 9.40 -6.52
CA PRO A 41 -1.21 9.58 -5.12
C PRO A 41 -2.39 9.32 -4.19
N PHE A 42 -2.17 8.53 -3.15
CA PHE A 42 -3.12 8.24 -2.10
C PHE A 42 -2.62 8.69 -0.74
N LEU A 43 -3.56 9.08 0.11
CA LEU A 43 -3.34 9.40 1.53
C LEU A 43 -4.28 8.53 2.37
N LEU A 44 -3.71 7.62 3.15
CA LEU A 44 -4.45 6.77 4.08
C LEU A 44 -4.29 7.31 5.51
N LYS A 45 -5.40 7.73 6.11
CA LYS A 45 -5.45 8.04 7.54
C LYS A 45 -5.77 6.79 8.35
N VAL A 46 -4.97 6.51 9.37
CA VAL A 46 -5.16 5.39 10.30
C VAL A 46 -5.41 5.89 11.73
N LYS A 47 -5.71 4.96 12.65
CA LYS A 47 -6.04 5.28 14.04
C LYS A 47 -4.90 5.96 14.80
N ASP A 48 -3.67 5.47 14.65
CA ASP A 48 -2.48 5.87 15.40
C ASP A 48 -1.18 5.51 14.65
N ALA A 49 -0.05 5.90 15.23
CA ALA A 49 1.28 5.70 14.67
C ALA A 49 1.71 4.23 14.61
N ALA A 50 1.25 3.42 15.58
CA ALA A 50 1.51 1.99 15.57
C ALA A 50 0.87 1.36 14.32
N MET A 51 -0.40 1.65 14.06
CA MET A 51 -1.09 1.17 12.86
C MET A 51 -0.44 1.69 11.56
N ALA A 52 0.05 2.93 11.55
CA ALA A 52 0.75 3.47 10.38
C ALA A 52 2.02 2.66 10.08
N GLY A 53 2.81 2.35 11.11
CA GLY A 53 4.00 1.51 11.00
C GLY A 53 3.69 0.08 10.55
N GLU A 54 2.61 -0.51 11.07
CA GLU A 54 2.15 -1.84 10.65
C GLU A 54 1.78 -1.90 9.16
N VAL A 55 1.07 -0.89 8.66
CA VAL A 55 0.70 -0.79 7.24
C VAL A 55 1.95 -0.73 6.36
N VAL A 56 2.90 0.17 6.67
CA VAL A 56 4.13 0.31 5.88
C VAL A 56 4.96 -0.97 5.94
N GLY A 57 5.15 -1.55 7.12
CA GLY A 57 5.87 -2.81 7.27
C GLY A 57 5.19 -3.97 6.54
N GLY A 58 3.86 -4.02 6.51
CA GLY A 58 3.09 -5.01 5.76
C GLY A 58 3.33 -4.92 4.25
N ILE A 59 3.32 -3.70 3.71
CA ILE A 59 3.60 -3.44 2.29
C ILE A 59 5.06 -3.80 1.96
N GLN A 60 6.02 -3.38 2.78
CA GLN A 60 7.44 -3.71 2.57
C GLN A 60 7.67 -5.22 2.51
N ARG A 61 7.11 -5.98 3.47
CA ARG A 61 7.22 -7.45 3.46
C ARG A 61 6.57 -8.08 2.23
N ALA A 62 5.46 -7.52 1.74
CA ALA A 62 4.81 -8.00 0.52
C ALA A 62 5.69 -7.74 -0.71
N THR A 63 6.28 -6.56 -0.81
CA THR A 63 7.25 -6.21 -1.84
C THR A 63 8.47 -7.12 -1.83
N ASP A 64 9.07 -7.37 -0.66
CA ASP A 64 10.24 -8.24 -0.52
C ASP A 64 9.93 -9.68 -0.97
N ARG A 65 8.72 -10.18 -0.69
CA ARG A 65 8.27 -11.50 -1.17
C ARG A 65 8.15 -11.54 -2.69
N GLN A 66 7.63 -10.48 -3.32
CA GLN A 66 7.53 -10.39 -4.77
C GLN A 66 8.90 -10.38 -5.44
N LEU A 67 9.86 -9.63 -4.89
CA LEU A 67 11.24 -9.61 -5.40
C LEU A 67 11.90 -10.99 -5.33
N ARG A 68 11.68 -11.74 -4.24
CA ARG A 68 12.21 -13.11 -4.10
C ARG A 68 11.54 -14.11 -5.04
N ALA A 69 10.23 -13.98 -5.27
CA ALA A 69 9.48 -14.87 -6.15
C ALA A 69 9.72 -14.59 -7.65
N GLY A 70 10.11 -13.36 -8.01
CA GLY A 70 10.38 -12.95 -9.38
C GLY A 70 11.72 -13.42 -9.95
N GLY A 71 12.67 -13.85 -9.10
CA GLY A 71 14.02 -14.29 -9.51
C GLY A 71 14.13 -15.71 -10.08
N SER A 72 13.04 -16.32 -10.56
CA SER A 72 13.00 -17.69 -11.10
C SER A 72 12.33 -17.78 -12.48
N ARG A 73 12.57 -16.80 -13.35
CA ARG A 73 12.20 -16.88 -14.77
C ARG A 73 13.39 -16.48 -15.62
N ASP A 74 14.36 -17.38 -15.69
CA ASP A 74 15.27 -17.52 -16.83
C ASP A 74 14.68 -18.53 -17.82
#